data_AF-A0A1V9X3U5-F1
#
_entry.id   AF-A0A1V9X3U5-F1
#
_cell.length_a   1.000
_cell.length_b   1.000
_cell.length_c   1.000
_cell.angle_alpha   90.00
_cell.angle_beta   90.00
_cell.angle_gamma   90.00
#
_symmetry.space_group_name_H-M   'P 1'
#
loop_
_entity.id
_entity.type
_entity.pdbx_description
1 polymer ?
#
loop_
_entity_poly.entity_id
_entity_poly.type
_entity_poly.pdbx_seq_one_letter_code
_entity_poly.pdbx_strand_id
1 'polypeptide(L)'
;MDGNIACLVNGAGLAMATMDIIKLHGGNPANFLDVGASVGASVGEERVAEAFCILTQDQKVKMILVNVFGGIVNCATIANGIINACKKISLNVQWATHVSPNWPEVRQE
;
A
#
# COMPACT_ATOMS: atom_id res chain seq x y z
N MET A 1 17.97 1.80 3.16
CA MET A 1 17.07 0.82 3.80
C MET A 1 17.56 -0.56 3.36
N ASP A 2 17.74 -1.50 4.29
CA ASP A 2 18.36 -2.81 4.03
C ASP A 2 17.45 -3.99 4.38
N GLY A 3 16.16 -3.71 4.53
CA GLY A 3 15.16 -4.71 4.88
C GLY A 3 14.65 -5.52 3.70
N ASN A 4 13.54 -6.19 3.95
CA ASN A 4 12.88 -7.10 3.01
C ASN A 4 11.35 -6.88 2.92
N ILE A 5 10.83 -5.84 3.57
CA ILE A 5 9.40 -5.49 3.55
C ILE A 5 9.22 -4.18 2.80
N ALA A 6 8.62 -4.23 1.62
CA ALA A 6 8.21 -3.06 0.87
C ALA A 6 6.90 -2.49 1.43
N CYS A 7 6.73 -1.17 1.40
CA CYS A 7 5.50 -0.52 1.88
C CYS A 7 4.78 0.23 0.75
N LEU A 8 3.51 -0.06 0.54
CA LEU A 8 2.63 0.73 -0.32
C LEU A 8 1.64 1.51 0.55
N VAL A 9 1.70 2.84 0.52
CA VAL A 9 0.99 3.69 1.48
C VAL A 9 0.41 4.91 0.81
N ASN A 10 -0.56 5.58 1.44
CA ASN A 10 -1.01 6.90 1.02
C ASN A 10 -0.80 7.94 2.12
N GLY A 11 0.08 8.91 1.84
CA GLY A 11 0.44 9.99 2.75
C GLY A 11 1.70 9.71 3.56
N ALA A 12 2.56 10.74 3.65
CA ALA A 12 3.86 10.66 4.31
C ALA A 12 3.79 10.27 5.80
N GLY A 13 2.78 10.76 6.54
CA GLY A 13 2.62 10.41 7.95
C GLY A 13 2.31 8.92 8.15
N LEU A 14 1.44 8.36 7.30
CA LEU A 14 1.12 6.93 7.32
C LEU A 14 2.32 6.10 6.88
N ALA A 15 3.10 6.58 5.91
CA ALA A 15 4.34 5.93 5.48
C ALA A 15 5.32 5.75 6.64
N MET A 16 5.62 6.84 7.35
CA MET A 16 6.55 6.81 8.48
C MET A 16 6.04 5.91 9.60
N ALA A 17 4.77 6.06 9.99
CA ALA A 17 4.16 5.21 11.03
C ALA A 17 4.18 3.72 10.65
N THR A 18 3.95 3.39 9.38
CA THR A 18 3.98 2.00 8.90
C THR A 18 5.39 1.41 9.03
N MET A 19 6.42 2.17 8.66
CA MET A 19 7.81 1.74 8.79
C MET A 19 8.22 1.57 10.26
N ASP A 20 7.76 2.46 11.14
CA ASP A 20 8.00 2.35 12.58
C ASP A 20 7.31 1.10 13.16
N ILE A 21 6.08 0.80 12.76
CA ILE A 21 5.37 -0.42 13.17
C ILE A 21 6.13 -1.68 12.71
N ILE A 22 6.65 -1.70 11.48
CA ILE A 22 7.47 -2.81 10.98
C ILE A 22 8.70 -3.00 11.87
N LYS A 23 9.41 -1.91 12.17
CA LYS A 23 10.60 -1.92 13.02
C LYS A 23 10.30 -2.37 14.45
N LEU A 24 9.19 -1.89 15.02
CA LEU A 24 8.75 -2.23 16.37
C LEU A 24 8.51 -3.74 16.53
N HIS A 25 8.04 -4.41 15.47
CA HIS A 25 7.80 -5.86 15.45
C HIS A 25 9.00 -6.67 14.91
N GLY A 26 10.21 -6.07 14.88
CA GLY A 26 11.44 -6.75 14.48
C GLY A 26 11.63 -6.94 12.97
N GLY A 27 10.73 -6.41 12.15
CA GLY A 27 10.87 -6.37 10.70
C GLY A 27 11.78 -5.22 10.24
N ASN A 28 12.16 -5.23 8.97
CA ASN A 28 12.94 -4.16 8.37
C ASN A 28 12.29 -3.70 7.05
N PRO A 29 11.95 -2.42 6.90
CA PRO A 29 11.52 -1.86 5.63
C PRO A 29 12.65 -1.95 4.60
N ALA A 30 12.31 -2.39 3.39
CA ALA A 30 13.21 -2.43 2.23
C ALA A 30 13.12 -1.13 1.43
N ASN A 31 11.90 -0.75 1.07
CA ASN A 31 11.56 0.46 0.33
C ASN A 31 10.10 0.83 0.63
N PHE A 32 9.68 2.00 0.17
CA PHE A 32 8.28 2.41 0.26
C PHE A 32 7.90 3.26 -0.96
N LEU A 33 6.61 3.25 -1.28
CA LEU A 33 6.02 4.11 -2.28
C LEU A 33 4.74 4.73 -1.72
N ASP A 34 4.71 6.06 -1.70
CA ASP A 34 3.50 6.83 -1.41
C ASP A 34 2.73 7.04 -2.72
N VAL A 35 1.53 6.47 -2.82
CA VAL A 35 0.70 6.61 -4.04
C VAL A 35 0.00 7.96 -4.16
N GLY A 36 0.11 8.83 -3.15
CA GLY A 36 -0.38 10.21 -3.16
C GLY A 36 -1.89 10.33 -3.42
N ALA A 37 -2.66 10.73 -2.41
CA ALA A 37 -4.06 11.11 -2.59
C ALA A 37 -4.16 12.51 -3.22
N SER A 38 -3.88 12.63 -4.53
CA SER A 38 -4.12 13.88 -5.25
C SER A 38 -5.62 14.05 -5.52
N VAL A 39 -6.15 15.24 -5.23
CA VAL A 39 -7.57 15.58 -5.46
C VAL A 39 -7.90 15.36 -6.94
N GLY A 40 -8.80 14.41 -7.22
CA GLY A 40 -9.27 14.10 -8.57
C GLY A 40 -8.53 12.95 -9.28
N ALA A 41 -7.43 12.43 -8.73
CA ALA A 41 -6.78 11.23 -9.25
C ALA A 41 -7.14 10.04 -8.37
N SER A 42 -8.14 9.26 -8.81
CA SER A 42 -8.39 7.94 -8.23
C SER A 42 -7.10 7.13 -8.25
N VAL A 43 -6.73 6.52 -7.12
CA VAL A 43 -5.71 5.46 -7.09
C VAL A 43 -6.30 4.27 -7.85
N GLY A 44 -6.12 4.29 -9.18
CA GLY A 44 -6.66 3.28 -10.08
C GLY A 44 -5.78 2.03 -10.12
N GLU A 45 -6.34 0.96 -10.68
CA GLU A 45 -5.68 -0.33 -10.92
C GLU A 45 -4.27 -0.17 -11.51
N GLU A 46 -4.10 0.69 -12.52
CA GLU A 46 -2.82 0.87 -13.22
C GLU A 46 -1.74 1.45 -12.31
N ARG A 47 -2.08 2.45 -11.48
CA ARG A 47 -1.12 3.03 -10.52
C ARG A 47 -0.71 2.03 -9.47
N VAL A 48 -1.66 1.21 -9.01
CA VAL A 48 -1.36 0.15 -8.03
C VAL A 48 -0.45 -0.90 -8.67
N ALA A 49 -0.74 -1.35 -9.90
CA ALA A 49 0.08 -2.30 -10.62
C ALA A 49 1.51 -1.78 -10.84
N GLU A 50 1.66 -0.53 -11.27
CA GLU A 50 2.96 0.12 -11.45
C GLU A 50 3.71 0.25 -10.13
N ALA A 51 3.02 0.60 -9.04
CA ALA A 51 3.59 0.64 -7.70
C ALA A 51 4.14 -0.73 -7.28
N PHE A 52 3.38 -1.81 -7.48
CA PHE A 52 3.85 -3.17 -7.22
C PHE A 52 5.09 -3.51 -8.07
N CYS A 53 5.11 -3.13 -9.36
CA CYS A 53 6.28 -3.31 -10.21
C CYS A 53 7.51 -2.56 -9.68
N ILE A 54 7.37 -1.29 -9.29
CA ILE A 54 8.46 -0.48 -8.74
C ILE A 54 8.99 -1.08 -7.43
N LEU A 55 8.09 -1.42 -6.50
CA LEU A 55 8.48 -2.00 -5.21
C LEU A 55 9.23 -3.32 -5.38
N THR A 56 8.81 -4.17 -6.33
CA THR A 56 9.39 -5.48 -6.58
C THR A 56 10.68 -5.45 -7.43
N GLN A 57 11.10 -4.30 -7.96
CA GLN A 57 12.42 -4.17 -8.60
C GLN A 57 13.57 -4.40 -7.60
N ASP A 58 13.36 -4.05 -6.34
CA ASP A 58 14.31 -4.37 -5.27
C ASP A 58 14.24 -5.86 -4.92
N GLN A 59 15.28 -6.59 -5.32
CA GLN A 59 15.41 -8.04 -5.12
C GLN A 59 15.44 -8.46 -3.64
N LYS A 60 15.66 -7.52 -2.70
CA LYS A 60 15.59 -7.80 -1.26
C LYS A 60 14.14 -7.97 -0.78
N VAL A 61 13.16 -7.46 -1.53
CA VAL A 61 11.74 -7.47 -1.15
C VAL A 61 11.20 -8.89 -1.17
N LYS A 62 10.77 -9.36 0.00
CA LYS A 62 10.13 -10.66 0.21
C LYS A 62 8.67 -10.54 0.61
N MET A 63 8.26 -9.35 1.04
CA MET A 63 6.88 -9.06 1.40
C MET A 63 6.52 -7.61 1.06
N ILE A 64 5.26 -7.38 0.69
CA ILE A 64 4.71 -6.04 0.48
C ILE A 64 3.60 -5.80 1.51
N LEU A 65 3.73 -4.74 2.30
CA LEU A 65 2.69 -4.27 3.20
C LEU A 65 1.97 -3.08 2.55
N VAL A 66 0.70 -3.27 2.20
CA VAL A 66 -0.17 -2.20 1.73
C VAL A 66 -0.93 -1.64 2.94
N ASN A 67 -0.68 -0.38 3.31
CA ASN A 67 -1.36 0.27 4.43
C ASN A 67 -1.94 1.60 3.98
N VAL A 68 -3.27 1.66 3.87
CA VAL A 68 -3.96 2.75 3.20
C VAL A 68 -5.17 3.22 4.00
N PHE A 69 -5.33 4.54 4.09
CA PHE A 69 -6.43 5.19 4.79
C PHE A 69 -7.37 5.92 3.81
N GLY A 70 -8.68 5.70 3.95
CA GLY A 70 -9.71 6.18 3.02
C GLY A 70 -9.92 7.69 2.91
N GLY A 71 -9.32 8.51 3.79
CA GLY A 71 -9.62 9.94 3.97
C GLY A 71 -10.31 10.65 2.78
N ILE A 72 -9.55 10.96 1.73
CA ILE A 72 -10.06 11.59 0.49
C ILE A 72 -10.29 10.54 -0.62
N VAL A 73 -9.83 9.30 -0.45
CA VAL A 73 -9.82 8.27 -1.48
C VAL A 73 -10.77 7.13 -1.13
N ASN A 74 -11.70 6.80 -2.01
CA ASN A 74 -12.65 5.72 -1.78
C ASN A 74 -11.94 4.36 -1.56
N CYS A 75 -12.19 3.73 -0.41
CA CYS A 75 -11.58 2.45 -0.02
C CYS A 75 -11.91 1.30 -0.97
N ALA A 76 -13.13 1.25 -1.50
CA ALA A 76 -13.53 0.22 -2.45
C ALA A 76 -12.78 0.37 -3.78
N THR A 77 -12.53 1.60 -4.25
CA THR A 77 -11.69 1.85 -5.43
C THR A 77 -10.28 1.31 -5.23
N ILE A 78 -9.68 1.54 -4.07
CA ILE A 78 -8.32 1.05 -3.76
C ILE A 78 -8.31 -0.48 -3.67
N ALA A 79 -9.23 -1.07 -2.91
CA ALA A 79 -9.32 -2.52 -2.76
C ALA A 79 -9.49 -3.21 -4.11
N ASN A 80 -10.39 -2.71 -4.96
CA ASN A 80 -10.58 -3.22 -6.32
C ASN A 80 -9.33 -3.02 -7.18
N GLY A 81 -8.67 -1.86 -7.07
CA GLY A 81 -7.43 -1.57 -7.76
C GLY A 81 -6.31 -2.55 -7.41
N ILE A 82 -6.16 -2.90 -6.12
CA ILE A 82 -5.20 -3.92 -5.66
C ILE A 82 -5.56 -5.29 -6.22
N ILE A 83 -6.82 -5.73 -6.10
CA ILE A 83 -7.25 -7.04 -6.59
C ILE A 83 -7.00 -7.18 -8.09
N ASN A 84 -7.37 -6.17 -8.88
CA ASN A 84 -7.18 -6.24 -10.33
C ASN A 84 -5.71 -6.13 -10.73
N ALA A 85 -4.94 -5.27 -10.05
CA ALA A 85 -3.49 -5.22 -10.25
C ALA A 85 -2.89 -6.61 -10.01
N CYS A 86 -3.15 -7.25 -8.87
CA CYS A 86 -2.65 -8.59 -8.57
C CYS A 86 -3.10 -9.68 -9.57
N LYS A 87 -4.23 -9.51 -10.27
CA LYS A 87 -4.63 -10.41 -11.37
C LYS A 87 -3.84 -10.17 -12.65
N LYS A 88 -3.45 -8.92 -12.91
CA LYS A 88 -2.73 -8.49 -14.12
C LYS A 88 -1.22 -8.75 -14.02
N ILE A 89 -0.65 -8.59 -12.83
CA ILE A 89 0.77 -8.87 -12.56
C ILE A 89 0.92 -10.20 -11.83
N SER A 90 1.69 -11.12 -12.39
CA SER A 90 2.10 -12.37 -11.73
C SER A 90 3.10 -12.07 -10.61
N LEU A 91 2.59 -11.62 -9.46
CA LEU A 91 3.38 -11.33 -8.28
C LEU A 91 3.86 -12.64 -7.62
N ASN A 92 5.17 -12.84 -7.56
CA ASN A 92 5.80 -13.95 -6.84
C ASN A 92 6.14 -13.60 -5.37
N VAL A 93 5.76 -12.40 -4.92
CA VAL A 93 6.05 -11.87 -3.59
C VAL A 93 4.76 -11.86 -2.78
N GLN A 94 4.85 -12.28 -1.51
CA GLN A 94 3.71 -12.25 -0.59
C GLN A 94 3.31 -10.81 -0.27
N TRP A 95 2.01 -10.57 -0.10
CA TRP A 95 1.52 -9.24 0.25
C TRP A 95 0.40 -9.32 1.28
N ALA A 96 0.31 -8.29 2.11
CA ALA A 96 -0.77 -8.10 3.08
C ALA A 96 -1.32 -6.69 2.90
N THR A 97 -2.63 -6.53 3.10
CA THR A 97 -3.30 -5.24 2.96
C THR A 97 -4.10 -4.88 4.20
N HIS A 98 -4.02 -3.61 4.57
CA HIS A 98 -4.89 -2.97 5.55
C HIS A 98 -5.47 -1.71 4.91
N VAL A 99 -6.80 -1.69 4.77
CA VAL A 99 -7.54 -0.55 4.23
C VAL A 99 -8.49 -0.07 5.31
N SER A 100 -8.26 1.13 5.82
CA SER A 100 -9.11 1.75 6.83
C SER A 100 -10.20 2.61 6.17
N PRO A 101 -11.50 2.36 6.45
CA PRO A 101 -12.62 3.12 5.90
C PRO A 101 -12.65 4.58 6.38
N ASN A 102 -13.45 5.38 5.70
CA ASN A 102 -13.69 6.76 6.12
C ASN A 102 -14.54 6.82 7.39
N TRP A 103 -14.28 7.81 8.25
CA TRP A 103 -15.02 7.98 9.51
C TRP A 103 -16.56 8.04 9.34
N PRO A 104 -17.11 8.68 8.29
CA PRO A 104 -18.55 8.61 8.00
C PRO A 104 -19.06 7.23 7.57
N GLU A 105 -18.23 6.38 6.97
CA GLU A 105 -18.61 5.01 6.57
C GLU A 105 -18.73 4.10 7.80
N VAL A 106 -17.85 4.26 8.79
CA VAL A 106 -17.84 3.48 10.05
C VAL A 106 -19.03 3.78 10.95
N ARG A 107 -19.66 4.95 10.83
CA ARG A 107 -20.82 5.33 11.67
C ARG A 107 -22.17 4.81 11.18
N GLN A 108 -22.21 4.13 10.03
CA GLN A 108 -23.45 3.56 9.49
C GLN A 108 -23.69 2.11 9.97
N GLU A 109 -22.81 1.57 10.81
CA GLU A 109 -22.95 0.30 11.53
C GLU A 109 -23.18 0.55 13.03
#